data_AF-A0A643JN58-F1
#
_entry.id   AF-A0A643JN58-F1
#
_cell.length_a   1.000
_cell.length_b   1.000
_cell.length_c   1.000
_cell.angle_alpha   90.00
_cell.angle_beta   90.00
_cell.angle_gamma   90.00
#
_symmetry.space_group_name_H-M   'P 1'
#
loop_
_entity.id
_entity.type
_entity.pdbx_description
1 polymer ?
#
loop_
_entity_poly.entity_id
_entity_poly.type
_entity_poly.pdbx_seq_one_letter_code
_entity_poly.pdbx_strand_id
1 'polypeptide(L)'
;MGIEARLMLALLESQYAGEDHLILTVSDIATAERRAMQIYRTWAMARLSQVVALRRGQGSEVMQAIAVGVVIALLVNRSDTKDRAVIRGDHSTADGQQVDSAIFAGAEAFAAEVSRNRSSRATGEQRLKGGYALSEARRRLADHLVVTPDGNNGGELLYIPAEHRRDVVEFLGRDLARRPRLTQSVLASAFDLLVAAYRGAAGQLAHRGMVFERSTDTRSLKDDLIQEFLKGQRSSL
;
A
#
# COMPACT_ATOMS: atom_id res chain seq x y z
N MET A 1 -3.20 -12.66 -28.59
CA MET A 1 -3.27 -11.94 -29.88
C MET A 1 -3.37 -10.43 -29.60
N GLY A 2 -2.46 -9.62 -30.15
CA GLY A 2 -2.40 -8.16 -29.96
C GLY A 2 -3.58 -7.41 -30.59
N ILE A 3 -3.69 -6.10 -30.33
CA ILE A 3 -4.72 -5.25 -30.94
C ILE A 3 -4.49 -5.09 -32.42
N GLU A 4 -3.23 -4.95 -32.83
CA GLU A 4 -2.79 -4.80 -34.21
C GLU A 4 -3.21 -6.01 -35.03
N ALA A 5 -2.97 -7.21 -34.51
CA ALA A 5 -3.38 -8.45 -35.16
C ALA A 5 -4.90 -8.55 -35.32
N ARG A 6 -5.68 -8.12 -34.31
CA ARG A 6 -7.15 -8.10 -34.39
C ARG A 6 -7.68 -7.06 -35.37
N LEU A 7 -7.08 -5.87 -35.42
CA LEU A 7 -7.48 -4.82 -36.35
C LEU A 7 -7.08 -5.17 -37.79
N MET A 8 -5.93 -5.81 -37.97
CA MET A 8 -5.51 -6.32 -39.28
C MET A 8 -6.43 -7.46 -39.75
N LEU A 9 -6.77 -8.42 -38.88
CA LEU A 9 -7.74 -9.45 -39.21
C LEU A 9 -9.11 -8.86 -39.56
N ALA A 10 -9.60 -7.88 -38.79
CA ALA A 10 -10.86 -7.21 -39.08
C ALA A 10 -10.82 -6.46 -40.43
N LEU A 11 -9.69 -5.85 -40.79
CA LEU A 11 -9.51 -5.24 -42.12
C LEU A 11 -9.57 -6.30 -43.22
N LEU A 12 -8.81 -7.39 -43.07
CA LEU A 12 -8.79 -8.51 -44.02
C LEU A 12 -10.19 -9.12 -44.20
N GLU A 13 -10.91 -9.36 -43.10
CA GLU A 13 -12.29 -9.88 -43.11
C GLU A 13 -13.27 -8.91 -43.78
N SER A 14 -13.12 -7.60 -43.56
CA SER A 14 -14.03 -6.59 -44.13
C SER A 14 -13.86 -6.36 -45.64
N GLN A 15 -12.69 -6.71 -46.18
CA GLN A 15 -12.34 -6.51 -47.59
C GLN A 15 -12.23 -7.85 -48.36
N TYR A 16 -12.50 -8.98 -47.70
CA TYR A 16 -12.46 -10.29 -48.33
C TYR A 16 -13.66 -10.47 -49.28
N ALA A 17 -13.40 -10.32 -50.58
CA ALA A 17 -14.37 -10.53 -51.65
C ALA A 17 -14.27 -11.93 -52.31
N GLY A 18 -13.45 -12.84 -51.77
CA GLY A 18 -13.21 -14.17 -52.35
C GLY A 18 -12.08 -14.23 -53.38
N GLU A 19 -11.22 -13.20 -53.45
CA GLU A 19 -10.04 -13.16 -54.32
C GLU A 19 -8.75 -13.61 -53.58
N ASP A 20 -7.79 -14.16 -54.32
CA ASP A 20 -6.52 -14.69 -53.79
C ASP A 20 -5.57 -13.60 -53.25
N HIS A 21 -5.81 -12.33 -53.62
CA HIS A 21 -4.98 -11.19 -53.22
C HIS A 21 -5.84 -10.02 -52.75
N LEU A 22 -5.45 -9.41 -51.63
CA LEU A 22 -6.16 -8.29 -51.02
C LEU A 22 -5.25 -7.06 -50.99
N ILE A 23 -5.72 -5.96 -51.56
CA ILE A 23 -4.98 -4.70 -51.63
C ILE A 23 -5.52 -3.75 -50.57
N LEU A 24 -4.76 -3.57 -49.48
CA LEU A 24 -5.05 -2.56 -48.48
C LEU A 24 -4.58 -1.18 -48.96
N THR A 25 -5.47 -0.19 -48.91
CA THR A 25 -5.07 1.18 -49.22
C THR A 25 -4.33 1.82 -48.04
N VAL A 26 -3.53 2.84 -48.30
CA VAL A 26 -2.90 3.66 -47.25
C VAL A 26 -3.95 4.25 -46.29
N SER A 27 -5.15 4.55 -46.79
CA SER A 27 -6.26 5.06 -45.98
C SER A 27 -6.81 4.02 -44.99
N ASP A 28 -6.87 2.76 -45.39
CA ASP A 28 -7.33 1.66 -44.54
C ASP A 28 -6.34 1.40 -43.40
N ILE A 29 -5.05 1.38 -43.75
CA ILE A 29 -3.95 1.25 -42.78
C ILE A 29 -3.99 2.42 -41.79
N ALA A 30 -4.06 3.66 -42.28
CA ALA A 30 -4.12 4.85 -41.42
C ALA A 30 -5.37 4.87 -40.51
N THR A 31 -6.47 4.26 -40.94
CA THR A 31 -7.69 4.16 -40.12
C THR A 31 -7.53 3.10 -39.03
N ALA A 32 -6.94 1.95 -39.33
CA ALA A 32 -6.62 0.94 -38.32
C ALA A 32 -5.57 1.43 -37.32
N GLU A 33 -4.53 2.14 -37.77
CA GLU A 33 -3.52 2.74 -36.88
C GLU A 33 -4.13 3.75 -35.92
N ARG A 34 -4.98 4.67 -36.42
CA ARG A 34 -5.70 5.62 -35.56
C ARG A 34 -6.56 4.90 -34.53
N ARG A 35 -7.22 3.82 -34.93
CA ARG A 35 -8.05 3.01 -34.01
C ARG A 35 -7.20 2.28 -32.97
N ALA A 36 -6.08 1.70 -33.37
CA ALA A 36 -5.11 1.08 -32.45
C ALA A 36 -4.61 2.10 -31.43
N MET A 37 -4.19 3.28 -31.89
CA MET A 37 -3.70 4.36 -31.04
C MET A 37 -4.79 4.86 -30.08
N GLN A 38 -6.04 4.97 -30.51
CA GLN A 38 -7.15 5.35 -29.65
C GLN A 38 -7.41 4.30 -28.55
N ILE A 39 -7.33 3.01 -28.88
CA ILE A 39 -7.48 1.95 -27.88
C ILE A 39 -6.31 1.98 -26.89
N TYR A 40 -5.07 2.13 -27.38
CA TYR A 40 -3.90 2.26 -26.50
C TYR A 40 -3.99 3.46 -25.58
N ARG A 41 -4.42 4.61 -26.10
CA ARG A 41 -4.67 5.81 -25.29
C ARG A 41 -5.74 5.53 -24.24
N THR A 42 -6.81 4.86 -24.60
CA THR A 42 -7.90 4.52 -23.67
C THR A 42 -7.40 3.62 -22.54
N TRP A 43 -6.62 2.59 -22.88
CA TRP A 43 -6.03 1.68 -21.89
C TRP A 43 -5.00 2.36 -21.00
N ALA A 44 -4.13 3.20 -21.57
CA ALA A 44 -3.16 3.98 -20.81
C ALA A 44 -3.84 4.94 -19.84
N MET A 45 -4.88 5.64 -20.29
CA MET A 45 -5.68 6.54 -19.44
C MET A 45 -6.43 5.77 -18.36
N ALA A 46 -7.05 4.63 -18.68
CA ALA A 46 -7.72 3.78 -17.70
C ALA A 46 -6.74 3.28 -16.63
N ARG A 47 -5.54 2.86 -17.05
CA ARG A 47 -4.48 2.40 -16.13
C ARG A 47 -3.97 3.53 -15.25
N LEU A 48 -3.77 4.71 -15.81
CA LEU A 48 -3.38 5.90 -15.05
C LEU A 48 -4.46 6.26 -14.02
N SER A 49 -5.73 6.30 -14.44
CA SER A 49 -6.87 6.56 -13.54
C SER A 49 -6.95 5.53 -12.41
N GLN A 50 -6.69 4.25 -12.69
CA GLN A 50 -6.63 3.21 -11.65
C GLN A 50 -5.50 3.48 -10.64
N VAL A 51 -4.30 3.84 -11.11
CA VAL A 51 -3.16 4.14 -10.22
C VAL A 51 -3.46 5.38 -9.38
N VAL A 52 -4.03 6.43 -9.97
CA VAL A 52 -4.44 7.64 -9.24
C VAL A 52 -5.51 7.32 -8.20
N ALA A 53 -6.53 6.54 -8.57
CA ALA A 53 -7.58 6.12 -7.65
C ALA A 53 -7.02 5.29 -6.48
N LEU A 54 -6.10 4.35 -6.75
CA LEU A 54 -5.45 3.55 -5.71
C LEU A 54 -4.66 4.44 -4.73
N ARG A 55 -3.91 5.43 -5.23
CA ARG A 55 -3.15 6.38 -4.39
C ARG A 55 -4.04 7.32 -3.58
N ARG A 56 -5.23 7.64 -4.08
CA ARG A 56 -6.21 8.49 -3.36
C ARG A 56 -7.09 7.70 -2.38
N GLY A 57 -6.90 6.39 -2.25
CA GLY A 57 -7.76 5.52 -1.44
C GLY A 57 -9.15 5.31 -2.05
N GLN A 58 -9.31 5.65 -3.33
CA GLN A 58 -10.54 5.60 -4.11
C GLN A 58 -10.61 4.38 -5.05
N GLY A 59 -9.54 3.58 -5.14
CA GLY A 59 -9.52 2.36 -5.96
C GLY A 59 -10.43 1.28 -5.38
N SER A 60 -10.99 0.38 -6.19
CA SER A 60 -11.96 -0.65 -5.75
C SER A 60 -11.47 -1.55 -4.61
N GLU A 61 -10.15 -1.76 -4.50
CA GLU A 61 -9.52 -2.57 -3.47
C GLU A 61 -9.09 -1.74 -2.26
N VAL A 62 -9.39 -2.22 -1.05
CA VAL A 62 -8.84 -1.68 0.21
C VAL A 62 -7.43 -2.21 0.46
N MET A 63 -6.61 -1.45 1.18
CA MET A 63 -5.27 -1.88 1.60
C MET A 63 -5.38 -3.03 2.60
N GLN A 64 -4.50 -4.04 2.52
CA GLN A 64 -4.54 -5.17 3.46
C GLN A 64 -4.30 -4.74 4.92
N ALA A 65 -4.99 -5.41 5.86
CA ALA A 65 -5.00 -5.00 7.26
C ALA A 65 -3.61 -5.05 7.91
N ILE A 66 -2.79 -6.05 7.55
CA ILE A 66 -1.41 -6.15 8.02
C ILE A 66 -0.55 -4.99 7.52
N ALA A 67 -0.72 -4.58 6.26
CA ALA A 67 0.00 -3.45 5.69
C ALA A 67 -0.41 -2.15 6.40
N VAL A 68 -1.70 -1.97 6.70
CA VAL A 68 -2.19 -0.83 7.50
C VAL A 68 -1.56 -0.84 8.89
N GLY A 69 -1.53 -2.00 9.55
CA GLY A 69 -0.89 -2.18 10.85
C GLY A 69 0.59 -1.80 10.86
N VAL A 70 1.35 -2.16 9.81
CA VAL A 70 2.78 -1.76 9.69
C VAL A 70 2.92 -0.24 9.63
N VAL A 71 2.08 0.45 8.83
CA VAL A 71 2.12 1.91 8.73
C VAL A 71 1.75 2.56 10.06
N ILE A 72 0.72 2.07 10.75
CA ILE A 72 0.33 2.56 12.08
C ILE A 72 1.47 2.34 13.07
N ALA A 73 2.15 1.19 13.06
CA ALA A 73 3.29 0.92 13.94
C ALA A 73 4.45 1.92 13.71
N LEU A 74 4.74 2.30 12.46
CA LEU A 74 5.74 3.35 12.16
C LEU A 74 5.30 4.72 12.70
N LEU A 75 4.02 5.06 12.58
CA LEU A 75 3.47 6.32 13.10
C LEU A 75 3.48 6.36 14.63
N VAL A 76 3.17 5.24 15.30
CA VAL A 76 3.24 5.07 16.75
C VAL A 76 4.68 5.22 17.24
N ASN A 77 5.64 4.58 16.56
CA ASN A 77 7.05 4.74 16.90
C ASN A 77 7.59 6.14 16.57
N ARG A 78 6.82 7.01 15.90
CA ARG A 78 7.30 8.32 15.42
C ARG A 78 8.53 8.20 14.53
N SER A 79 8.51 7.19 13.65
CA SER A 79 9.50 7.03 12.58
C SER A 79 9.19 8.01 11.45
N ASP A 80 9.43 9.30 11.71
CA ASP A 80 8.97 10.43 10.88
C ASP A 80 10.09 11.34 10.34
N THR A 81 11.33 11.05 10.70
CA THR A 81 12.54 11.71 10.19
C THR A 81 13.59 10.65 9.87
N LYS A 82 14.63 11.04 9.13
CA LYS A 82 15.76 10.16 8.85
C LYS A 82 16.43 9.65 10.13
N ASP A 83 16.58 10.51 11.14
CA ASP A 83 17.20 10.17 12.42
C ASP A 83 16.34 9.24 13.29
N ARG A 84 15.03 9.22 13.04
CA ARG A 84 14.07 8.35 13.73
C ARG A 84 13.61 7.17 12.86
N ALA A 85 14.26 6.96 11.73
CA ALA A 85 13.88 5.91 10.80
C ALA A 85 14.12 4.52 11.40
N VAL A 86 13.28 3.57 11.00
CA VAL A 86 13.53 2.15 11.26
C VAL A 86 14.56 1.65 10.27
N ILE A 87 15.65 1.09 10.77
CA ILE A 87 16.70 0.50 9.93
C ILE A 87 16.24 -0.90 9.51
N ARG A 88 16.00 -1.08 8.22
CA ARG A 88 15.67 -2.37 7.61
C ARG A 88 16.96 -3.12 7.29
N GLY A 89 17.25 -4.13 8.10
CA GLY A 89 18.31 -5.09 7.86
C GLY A 89 17.89 -6.24 6.93
N ASP A 90 18.82 -7.15 6.66
CA ASP A 90 18.48 -8.44 6.08
C ASP A 90 17.83 -9.34 7.15
N HIS A 91 16.68 -9.92 6.85
CA HIS A 91 15.95 -10.84 7.72
C HIS A 91 16.72 -12.14 8.01
N SER A 92 17.77 -12.45 7.24
CA SER A 92 18.69 -13.55 7.56
C SER A 92 19.52 -13.29 8.83
N THR A 93 19.65 -12.03 9.24
CA THR A 93 20.41 -11.63 10.45
C THR A 93 19.51 -11.57 11.68
N ALA A 94 20.06 -11.92 12.85
CA ALA A 94 19.34 -11.79 14.13
C ALA A 94 18.82 -10.36 14.34
N ASP A 95 19.61 -9.38 13.89
CA ASP A 95 19.28 -7.97 13.94
C ASP A 95 18.06 -7.62 13.10
N GLY A 96 18.02 -8.06 11.84
CA GLY A 96 16.86 -7.87 10.97
C GLY A 96 15.61 -8.54 11.51
N GLN A 97 15.72 -9.76 12.06
CA GLN A 97 14.58 -10.49 12.64
C GLN A 97 13.98 -9.77 13.86
N GLN A 98 14.82 -9.19 14.72
CA GLN A 98 14.35 -8.43 15.89
C GLN A 98 13.60 -7.16 15.47
N VAL A 99 14.12 -6.42 14.48
CA VAL A 99 13.45 -5.21 13.99
C VAL A 99 12.13 -5.56 13.31
N ASP A 100 12.13 -6.58 12.46
CA ASP A 100 10.93 -7.08 11.80
C ASP A 100 9.90 -7.53 12.84
N SER A 101 10.30 -8.35 13.82
CA SER A 101 9.41 -8.87 14.86
C SER A 101 8.75 -7.74 15.67
N ALA A 102 9.49 -6.69 16.02
CA ALA A 102 8.94 -5.59 16.80
C ALA A 102 7.89 -4.76 16.03
N ILE A 103 8.14 -4.48 14.75
CA ILE A 103 7.18 -3.74 13.91
C ILE A 103 5.97 -4.62 13.56
N PHE A 104 6.21 -5.88 13.22
CA PHE A 104 5.13 -6.80 12.84
C PHE A 104 4.27 -7.27 14.02
N ALA A 105 4.79 -7.33 15.25
CA ALA A 105 4.00 -7.69 16.42
C ALA A 105 2.76 -6.79 16.59
N GLY A 106 2.94 -5.46 16.47
CA GLY A 106 1.83 -4.51 16.49
C GLY A 106 0.91 -4.67 15.28
N ALA A 107 1.49 -4.81 14.09
CA ALA A 107 0.73 -4.93 12.85
C ALA A 107 -0.16 -6.18 12.80
N GLU A 108 0.31 -7.29 13.35
CA GLU A 108 -0.42 -8.56 13.44
C GLU A 108 -1.57 -8.49 14.42
N ALA A 109 -1.34 -7.93 15.61
CA ALA A 109 -2.39 -7.72 16.60
C ALA A 109 -3.54 -6.87 16.01
N PHE A 110 -3.19 -5.80 15.28
CA PHE A 110 -4.16 -4.99 14.56
C PHE A 110 -4.91 -5.78 13.49
N ALA A 111 -4.18 -6.49 12.62
CA ALA A 111 -4.74 -7.20 11.48
C ALA A 111 -5.68 -8.33 11.91
N ALA A 112 -5.35 -9.04 13.00
CA ALA A 112 -6.16 -10.08 13.60
C ALA A 112 -7.52 -9.53 14.06
N GLU A 113 -7.52 -8.39 14.75
CA GLU A 113 -8.74 -7.76 15.25
C GLU A 113 -9.61 -7.19 14.11
N VAL A 114 -8.99 -6.49 13.15
CA VAL A 114 -9.71 -5.87 12.02
C VAL A 114 -10.27 -6.89 11.04
N SER A 115 -9.55 -7.99 10.78
CA SER A 115 -9.95 -8.94 9.73
C SER A 115 -10.89 -10.03 10.23
N ARG A 116 -10.99 -10.27 11.55
CA ARG A 116 -11.77 -11.34 12.21
C ARG A 116 -11.63 -12.77 11.64
N ASN A 117 -10.77 -12.96 10.64
CA ASN A 117 -10.40 -14.24 10.05
C ASN A 117 -8.91 -14.45 10.32
N ARG A 118 -8.59 -15.47 11.12
CA ARG A 118 -7.25 -16.02 11.28
C ARG A 118 -6.82 -16.69 9.96
N SER A 119 -6.50 -15.90 8.94
CA SER A 119 -5.66 -16.40 7.85
C SER A 119 -4.22 -16.26 8.34
N SER A 120 -3.71 -17.33 8.94
CA SER A 120 -2.29 -17.51 9.23
C SER A 120 -1.54 -17.52 7.89
N ARG A 121 -1.09 -16.34 7.42
CA ARG A 121 -0.12 -16.31 6.34
C ARG A 121 1.24 -16.71 6.89
N ALA A 122 1.99 -17.46 6.09
CA ALA A 122 3.25 -18.06 6.48
C ALA A 122 4.26 -16.99 6.94
N THR A 123 5.04 -17.32 7.96
CA THR A 123 6.09 -16.53 8.63
C THR A 123 7.06 -15.82 7.67
N GLY A 124 7.16 -16.27 6.40
CA GLY A 124 7.97 -15.64 5.35
C GLY A 124 7.44 -14.30 4.80
N GLU A 125 6.17 -13.95 5.03
CA GLU A 125 5.61 -12.64 4.61
C GLU A 125 5.90 -11.50 5.61
N GLN A 126 6.42 -11.83 6.80
CA GLN A 126 6.69 -10.92 7.93
C GLN A 126 8.09 -10.30 7.83
N ARG A 127 8.40 -9.66 6.70
CA ARG A 127 9.72 -9.05 6.48
C ARG A 127 9.57 -7.59 6.07
N LEU A 128 10.30 -6.68 6.69
CA LEU A 128 10.33 -5.31 6.19
C LEU A 128 11.09 -5.27 4.86
N LYS A 129 12.14 -6.08 4.70
CA LYS A 129 12.82 -6.23 3.40
C LYS A 129 12.15 -7.30 2.53
N GLY A 130 11.52 -6.85 1.44
CA GLY A 130 10.89 -7.74 0.44
C GLY A 130 9.56 -8.37 0.86
N GLY A 131 9.04 -8.09 2.07
CA GLY A 131 7.74 -8.59 2.48
C GLY A 131 6.59 -7.89 1.77
N TYR A 132 5.50 -8.65 1.63
CA TYR A 132 4.32 -8.20 0.90
C TYR A 132 3.64 -7.01 1.58
N ALA A 133 3.55 -6.99 2.92
CA ALA A 133 2.89 -5.92 3.67
C ALA A 133 3.53 -4.53 3.41
N LEU A 134 4.86 -4.45 3.47
CA LEU A 134 5.56 -3.19 3.20
C LEU A 134 5.51 -2.81 1.72
N SER A 135 5.61 -3.79 0.82
CA SER A 135 5.49 -3.56 -0.62
C SER A 135 4.11 -2.98 -0.98
N GLU A 136 3.05 -3.50 -0.36
CA GLU A 136 1.71 -2.95 -0.51
C GLU A 136 1.60 -1.55 0.09
N ALA A 137 2.11 -1.31 1.30
CA ALA A 137 2.13 0.00 1.92
C ALA A 137 2.84 1.05 1.05
N ARG A 138 4.02 0.71 0.51
CA ARG A 138 4.76 1.59 -0.39
C ARG A 138 4.02 1.84 -1.71
N ARG A 139 3.34 0.82 -2.25
CA ARG A 139 2.52 0.97 -3.47
C ARG A 139 1.34 1.93 -3.25
N ARG A 140 0.73 1.88 -2.06
CA ARG A 140 -0.45 2.67 -1.69
C ARG A 140 -0.10 4.11 -1.29
N LEU A 141 0.93 4.26 -0.45
CA LEU A 141 1.36 5.55 0.09
C LEU A 141 2.39 6.28 -0.78
N ALA A 142 2.98 5.59 -1.76
CA ALA A 142 3.94 6.14 -2.70
C ALA A 142 5.08 6.92 -2.01
N ASP A 143 5.17 8.22 -2.26
CA ASP A 143 6.17 9.16 -1.73
C ASP A 143 5.98 9.49 -0.25
N HIS A 144 4.81 9.19 0.34
CA HIS A 144 4.59 9.39 1.77
C HIS A 144 5.26 8.32 2.65
N LEU A 145 5.73 7.20 2.06
CA LEU A 145 6.50 6.17 2.76
C LEU A 145 7.90 6.07 2.14
N VAL A 146 8.89 6.61 2.84
CA VAL A 146 10.25 6.74 2.34
C VAL A 146 11.05 5.48 2.67
N VAL A 147 11.71 4.95 1.65
CA VAL A 147 12.73 3.89 1.76
C VAL A 147 13.98 4.41 1.08
N THR A 148 15.04 4.66 1.85
CA THR A 148 16.32 5.14 1.32
C THR A 148 17.46 4.26 1.79
N PRO A 149 18.51 4.04 0.97
CA PRO A 149 19.70 3.35 1.44
C PRO A 149 20.37 4.15 2.56
N ASP A 150 20.79 3.47 3.62
CA ASP A 150 21.68 4.04 4.64
C ASP A 150 23.12 4.02 4.10
N GLY A 151 23.75 5.19 4.02
CA GLY A 151 25.12 5.33 3.57
C GLY A 151 26.16 4.79 4.56
N ASN A 152 25.78 4.54 5.82
CA ASN A 152 26.74 4.24 6.88
C ASN A 152 26.74 2.77 7.35
N ASN A 153 25.62 2.04 7.35
CA ASN A 153 25.55 0.67 7.91
C ASN A 153 24.92 -0.39 6.98
N GLY A 154 24.71 -0.09 5.69
CA GLY A 154 24.25 -1.08 4.71
C GLY A 154 22.78 -1.52 4.82
N GLY A 155 22.01 -0.94 5.76
CA GLY A 155 20.55 -1.10 5.87
C GLY A 155 19.78 -0.11 5.00
N GLU A 156 18.47 -0.28 4.88
CA GLU A 156 17.59 0.75 4.29
C GLU A 156 16.82 1.47 5.40
N LEU A 157 16.78 2.80 5.38
CA LEU A 157 15.99 3.60 6.31
C LEU A 157 14.53 3.64 5.87
N LEU A 158 13.61 3.32 6.79
CA LEU A 158 12.16 3.34 6.60
C LEU A 158 11.51 4.36 7.55
N TYR A 159 10.83 5.36 6.98
CA TYR A 159 10.12 6.38 7.74
C TYR A 159 8.99 7.03 6.93
N ILE A 160 8.09 7.74 7.62
CA ILE A 160 6.98 8.51 7.05
C ILE A 160 7.22 9.98 7.36
N PRO A 161 7.68 10.81 6.41
CA PRO A 161 8.02 12.21 6.69
C PRO A 161 6.92 12.94 7.46
N ALA A 162 7.30 13.73 8.47
CA ALA A 162 6.36 14.37 9.38
C ALA A 162 5.32 15.24 8.65
N GLU A 163 5.70 15.89 7.55
CA GLU A 163 4.84 16.66 6.67
C GLU A 163 3.71 15.83 6.04
N HIS A 164 3.92 14.53 5.83
CA HIS A 164 2.93 13.61 5.24
C HIS A 164 2.09 12.87 6.29
N ARG A 165 2.39 13.04 7.59
CA ARG A 165 1.68 12.32 8.68
C ARG A 165 0.17 12.46 8.56
N ARG A 166 -0.32 13.69 8.36
CA ARG A 166 -1.76 13.98 8.26
C ARG A 166 -2.39 13.27 7.07
N ASP A 167 -1.77 13.37 5.89
CA ASP A 167 -2.27 12.76 4.66
C ASP A 167 -2.31 11.24 4.75
N VAL A 168 -1.31 10.63 5.40
CA VAL A 168 -1.28 9.19 5.66
C VAL A 168 -2.41 8.77 6.60
N VAL A 169 -2.62 9.48 7.71
CA VAL A 169 -3.70 9.17 8.65
C VAL A 169 -5.08 9.30 7.98
N GLU A 170 -5.28 10.35 7.19
CA GLU A 170 -6.50 10.56 6.41
C GLU A 170 -6.72 9.44 5.39
N PHE A 171 -5.68 9.06 4.64
CA PHE A 171 -5.74 7.93 3.71
C PHE A 171 -6.13 6.64 4.42
N LEU A 172 -5.46 6.30 5.53
CA LEU A 172 -5.73 5.08 6.29
C LEU A 172 -7.15 5.06 6.86
N GLY A 173 -7.60 6.18 7.44
CA GLY A 173 -8.95 6.31 7.97
C GLY A 173 -10.02 6.06 6.91
N ARG A 174 -9.89 6.69 5.74
CA ARG A 174 -10.80 6.48 4.60
C ARG A 174 -10.74 5.05 4.05
N ASP A 175 -9.56 4.47 3.91
CA ASP A 175 -9.41 3.09 3.40
C ASP A 175 -10.04 2.07 4.36
N LEU A 176 -9.84 2.25 5.68
CA LEU A 176 -10.47 1.44 6.72
C LEU A 176 -11.99 1.60 6.75
N ALA A 177 -12.51 2.81 6.54
CA ALA A 177 -13.94 3.09 6.54
C ALA A 177 -14.73 2.32 5.48
N ARG A 178 -14.05 1.93 4.39
CA ARG A 178 -14.63 1.14 3.30
C ARG A 178 -14.80 -0.34 3.63
N ARG A 179 -14.37 -0.78 4.82
CA ARG A 179 -14.52 -2.18 5.28
C ARG A 179 -15.91 -2.35 5.90
N PRO A 180 -16.82 -3.14 5.28
CA PRO A 180 -18.24 -3.15 5.64
C PRO A 180 -18.57 -3.66 7.05
N ARG A 181 -17.63 -4.36 7.71
CA ARG A 181 -17.83 -4.94 9.06
C ARG A 181 -16.95 -4.29 10.13
N LEU A 182 -16.16 -3.29 9.77
CA LEU A 182 -15.32 -2.58 10.73
C LEU A 182 -16.15 -1.49 11.40
N THR A 183 -16.24 -1.53 12.72
CA THR A 183 -16.90 -0.49 13.52
C THR A 183 -15.85 0.40 14.19
N GLN A 184 -16.26 1.58 14.66
CA GLN A 184 -15.40 2.46 15.45
C GLN A 184 -14.82 1.75 16.68
N SER A 185 -15.64 0.98 17.39
CA SER A 185 -15.20 0.24 18.58
C SER A 185 -14.16 -0.83 18.28
N VAL A 186 -14.34 -1.57 17.17
CA VAL A 186 -13.35 -2.58 16.72
C VAL A 186 -12.07 -1.91 16.27
N LEU A 187 -12.14 -0.78 15.55
CA LEU A 187 -10.95 -0.03 15.16
C LEU A 187 -10.18 0.50 16.37
N ALA A 188 -10.88 1.07 17.35
CA ALA A 188 -10.28 1.55 18.59
C ALA A 188 -9.59 0.41 19.37
N SER A 189 -10.26 -0.75 19.48
CA SER A 189 -9.71 -1.97 20.08
C SER A 189 -8.46 -2.46 19.33
N ALA A 190 -8.52 -2.54 18.00
CA ALA A 190 -7.41 -2.96 17.16
C ALA A 190 -6.18 -2.04 17.32
N PHE A 191 -6.41 -0.73 17.44
CA PHE A 191 -5.34 0.23 17.70
C PHE A 191 -4.71 0.03 19.08
N ASP A 192 -5.53 -0.20 20.11
CA ASP A 192 -5.01 -0.46 21.46
C ASP A 192 -4.20 -1.76 21.52
N LEU A 193 -4.67 -2.81 20.86
CA LEU A 193 -3.95 -4.08 20.72
C LEU A 193 -2.63 -3.92 19.98
N LEU A 194 -2.59 -3.11 18.90
CA LEU A 194 -1.36 -2.77 18.19
C LEU A 194 -0.35 -2.10 19.13
N VAL A 195 -0.78 -1.08 19.85
CA VAL A 195 0.11 -0.32 20.76
C VAL A 195 0.61 -1.20 21.89
N ALA A 196 -0.25 -2.06 22.47
CA ALA A 196 0.14 -2.99 23.51
C ALA A 196 1.17 -4.01 23.00
N ALA A 197 0.93 -4.63 21.84
CA ALA A 197 1.86 -5.58 21.24
C ALA A 197 3.19 -4.92 20.83
N TYR A 198 3.12 -3.73 20.24
CA TYR A 198 4.30 -2.94 19.90
C TYR A 198 5.14 -2.62 21.15
N ARG A 199 4.52 -2.13 22.24
CA ARG A 199 5.22 -1.84 23.50
C ARG A 199 5.83 -3.09 24.13
N GLY A 200 5.14 -4.23 24.04
CA GLY A 200 5.68 -5.53 24.48
C GLY A 200 6.93 -5.96 23.70
N ALA A 201 6.98 -5.64 22.41
CA ALA A 201 8.13 -5.95 21.55
C ALA A 201 9.17 -4.83 21.45
N ALA A 202 8.88 -3.62 21.93
CA ALA A 202 9.73 -2.44 21.80
C ALA A 202 11.12 -2.61 22.44
N GLY A 203 11.27 -3.50 23.44
CA GLY A 203 12.57 -3.86 24.00
C GLY A 203 13.58 -4.35 22.94
N GLN A 204 13.09 -5.02 21.89
CA GLN A 204 13.93 -5.48 20.77
C GLN A 204 14.48 -4.33 19.92
N LEU A 205 13.77 -3.19 19.87
CA LEU A 205 14.19 -1.97 19.17
C LEU A 205 15.04 -1.05 20.07
N ALA A 206 14.81 -1.11 21.40
CA ALA A 206 15.48 -0.25 22.36
C ALA A 206 17.01 -0.43 22.36
N HIS A 207 17.49 -1.66 22.17
CA HIS A 207 18.92 -1.97 22.04
C HIS A 207 19.62 -1.24 20.89
N ARG A 208 18.86 -0.76 19.90
CA ARG A 208 19.38 0.01 18.75
C ARG A 208 18.96 1.48 18.77
N GLY A 209 18.39 1.95 19.88
CA GLY A 209 17.91 3.34 19.98
C GLY A 209 16.76 3.67 19.02
N MET A 210 15.99 2.67 18.57
CA MET A 210 14.92 2.83 17.56
C MET A 210 13.51 2.95 18.15
N VAL A 211 13.39 3.25 19.46
CA VAL A 211 12.11 3.47 20.13
C VAL A 211 11.93 4.96 20.36
N PHE A 212 11.01 5.58 19.62
CA PHE A 212 10.72 7.01 19.74
C PHE A 212 9.26 7.31 20.09
N GLU A 213 8.48 6.29 20.44
CA GLU A 213 7.08 6.40 20.87
C GLU A 213 6.90 7.42 21.99
N ARG A 214 5.79 8.17 21.92
CA ARG A 214 5.35 9.07 22.99
C ARG A 214 3.87 8.89 23.21
N SER A 215 3.47 8.59 24.45
CA SER A 215 2.08 8.30 24.81
C SER A 215 1.08 9.37 24.38
N THR A 216 1.46 10.65 24.45
CA THR A 216 0.61 11.77 24.01
C THR A 216 0.38 11.73 22.49
N ASP A 217 1.45 11.55 21.71
CA ASP A 217 1.38 11.51 20.25
C ASP A 217 0.63 10.26 19.75
N THR A 218 0.77 9.14 20.47
CA THR A 218 0.04 7.89 20.21
C THR A 218 -1.45 8.04 20.48
N ARG A 219 -1.83 8.78 21.53
CA ARG A 219 -3.23 9.07 21.82
C ARG A 219 -3.84 9.98 20.75
N SER A 220 -3.15 11.07 20.39
CA SER A 220 -3.58 11.94 19.31
C SER A 220 -3.70 11.20 17.98
N LEU A 221 -2.75 10.31 17.66
CA LEU A 221 -2.83 9.45 16.47
C LEU A 221 -4.08 8.57 16.45
N LYS A 222 -4.45 7.98 17.59
CA LYS A 222 -5.67 7.17 17.74
C LYS A 222 -6.90 8.02 17.43
N ASP A 223 -6.99 9.19 18.06
CA ASP A 223 -8.12 10.10 17.92
C ASP A 223 -8.25 10.57 16.47
N ASP A 224 -7.15 11.00 15.84
CA ASP A 224 -7.12 11.43 14.43
C ASP A 224 -7.58 10.30 13.49
N LEU A 225 -7.06 9.08 13.67
CA LEU A 225 -7.42 7.93 12.84
C LEU A 225 -8.91 7.59 12.97
N ILE A 226 -9.46 7.62 14.19
CA ILE A 226 -10.88 7.38 14.45
C ILE A 226 -11.74 8.46 13.79
N GLN A 227 -11.34 9.74 13.89
CA GLN A 227 -12.06 10.84 13.26
C GLN A 227 -12.11 10.68 11.73
N GLU A 228 -10.98 10.37 11.10
CA GLU A 228 -10.91 10.16 9.65
C GLU A 228 -11.70 8.93 9.19
N PHE A 229 -11.69 7.86 9.98
CA PHE A 229 -12.55 6.69 9.76
C PHE A 229 -14.04 7.05 9.78
N LEU A 230 -14.49 7.81 10.79
CA LEU A 230 -15.90 8.22 10.89
C LEU A 230 -16.31 9.15 9.75
N LYS A 231 -15.43 10.06 9.32
CA LYS A 231 -15.66 10.89 8.13
C LYS A 231 -15.84 10.03 6.88
N GLY A 232 -14.96 9.04 6.68
CA GLY A 232 -15.05 8.11 5.56
C GLY A 232 -16.35 7.30 5.52
N GLN A 233 -16.86 6.87 6.67
CA GLN A 233 -18.14 6.15 6.76
C GLN A 233 -19.32 7.04 6.37
N ARG A 234 -19.32 8.32 6.79
CA ARG A 234 -20.38 9.29 6.46
C ARG A 234 -20.40 9.65 4.98
N SER A 235 -19.25 9.72 4.33
CA SER A 235 -19.17 10.01 2.89
C SER A 235 -19.58 8.83 1.99
N SER A 236 -19.80 7.64 2.56
CA SER A 236 -20.17 6.43 1.82
C SER A 236 -21.66 6.08 1.93
N LEU A 237 -22.42 6.85 2.72
CA LEU A 237 -23.88 6.78 2.87
C LEU A 237 -24.55 7.80 1.95
#